data_AF-A0A965ES98-F1
#
_entry.id   AF-A0A965ES98-F1
#
_cell.length_a   1.000
_cell.length_b   1.000
_cell.length_c   1.000
_cell.angle_alpha   90.00
_cell.angle_beta   90.00
_cell.angle_gamma   90.00
#
_symmetry.space_group_name_H-M   'P 1'
#
loop_
_entity.id
_entity.type
_entity.pdbx_description
1 polymer ?
#
loop_
_entity_poly.entity_id
_entity_poly.type
_entity_poly.pdbx_seq_one_letter_code
_entity_poly.pdbx_strand_id
1 'polypeptide(L)'
;MTVPKRKRSRARRDKRFANKGLAVRMFTTCANCTEIILPHQACKACGHYKGRQVISTKTERLVKRTDVRTEIAGKVAKRAGSSEAIDASAQNA
;
A
#
# COMPACT_ATOMS: atom_id res chain seq x y z
N MET A 1 53.57 3.16 4.25
CA MET A 1 52.18 3.39 3.79
C MET A 1 52.20 4.40 2.65
N THR A 2 51.44 4.19 1.58
CA THR A 2 51.43 5.08 0.41
C THR A 2 50.49 6.26 0.65
N VAL A 3 51.05 7.47 0.76
CA VAL A 3 50.30 8.72 1.03
C VAL A 3 50.39 9.63 -0.20
N PRO A 4 49.31 10.35 -0.57
CA PRO A 4 49.36 11.34 -1.65
C PRO A 4 50.44 12.39 -1.37
N LYS A 5 51.40 12.53 -2.29
CA LYS A 5 52.50 13.51 -2.15
C LYS A 5 52.03 14.96 -2.17
N ARG A 6 50.89 15.26 -2.82
CA ARG A 6 50.34 16.63 -2.97
C ARG A 6 48.81 16.63 -2.91
N LYS A 7 48.24 17.77 -2.51
CA LYS A 7 46.80 18.03 -2.55
C LYS A 7 46.27 17.94 -3.99
N ARG A 8 45.15 17.25 -4.18
CA ARG A 8 44.47 17.17 -5.47
C ARG A 8 43.80 18.51 -5.78
N SER A 9 44.06 19.07 -6.96
CA SER A 9 43.40 20.31 -7.41
C SER A 9 41.89 20.13 -7.58
N ARG A 10 41.12 21.21 -7.42
CA ARG A 10 39.65 21.20 -7.63
C ARG A 10 39.30 20.65 -9.01
N ALA A 11 39.96 21.15 -10.07
CA ALA A 11 39.81 20.65 -11.43
C ALA A 11 40.04 19.14 -11.58
N ARG A 12 41.10 18.57 -10.96
CA ARG A 12 41.36 17.11 -11.02
C ARG A 12 40.36 16.30 -10.20
N ARG A 13 39.81 16.88 -9.13
CA ARG A 13 38.74 16.23 -8.34
C ARG A 13 37.48 16.17 -9.18
N ASP A 14 37.05 17.30 -9.73
CA ASP A 14 35.78 17.45 -10.45
C ASP A 14 35.77 16.66 -11.76
N LYS A 15 36.88 16.64 -12.52
CA LYS A 15 37.04 15.76 -13.68
C LYS A 15 36.86 14.27 -13.35
N ARG A 16 37.26 13.82 -12.15
CA ARG A 16 37.03 12.42 -11.71
C ARG A 16 35.56 12.17 -11.37
N PHE A 17 34.85 13.18 -10.88
CA PHE A 17 33.44 13.08 -10.51
C PHE A 17 32.50 13.32 -11.70
N ALA A 18 32.98 13.85 -12.82
CA ALA A 18 32.17 14.17 -14.00
C ALA A 18 31.33 12.98 -14.51
N ASN A 19 31.87 11.76 -14.46
CA ASN A 19 31.19 10.56 -14.94
C ASN A 19 30.36 9.85 -13.86
N LYS A 20 30.24 10.43 -12.65
CA LYS A 20 29.50 9.85 -11.53
C LYS A 20 28.07 10.40 -11.43
N GLY A 21 27.36 10.42 -12.56
CA GLY A 21 25.95 10.79 -12.62
C GLY A 21 25.05 9.69 -12.05
N LEU A 22 23.92 10.09 -11.47
CA LEU A 22 22.85 9.17 -11.09
C LEU A 22 22.01 8.87 -12.33
N ALA A 23 21.77 7.59 -12.62
CA ALA A 23 20.85 7.19 -13.67
C ALA A 23 19.40 7.29 -13.17
N VAL A 24 18.57 8.05 -13.89
CA VAL A 24 17.14 8.14 -13.61
C VAL A 24 16.48 6.83 -14.07
N ARG A 25 15.64 6.26 -13.20
CA ARG A 25 14.86 5.06 -13.55
C ARG A 25 13.64 5.46 -14.38
N MET A 26 13.26 4.57 -15.29
CA MET A 26 12.01 4.73 -16.03
C MET A 26 10.82 4.45 -15.11
N PHE A 27 9.76 5.21 -15.30
CA PHE A 27 8.49 5.03 -14.61
C PHE A 27 7.36 4.85 -15.63
N THR A 28 6.36 4.08 -15.26
CA THR A 28 5.16 3.78 -16.07
C THR A 28 3.91 4.01 -15.22
N THR A 29 2.77 4.27 -15.84
CA THR A 29 1.49 4.40 -15.13
C THR A 29 0.87 3.03 -14.86
N CYS A 30 0.23 2.88 -13.69
CA CYS A 30 -0.51 1.68 -13.34
C CYS A 30 -1.88 1.69 -14.04
N ALA A 31 -2.28 0.58 -14.65
CA ALA A 31 -3.56 0.47 -15.35
C ALA A 31 -4.80 0.54 -14.43
N ASN A 32 -4.66 0.20 -13.13
CA ASN A 32 -5.79 0.06 -12.22
C ASN A 32 -6.06 1.31 -11.37
N CYS A 33 -5.00 1.99 -10.94
CA CYS A 33 -5.09 3.13 -10.01
C CYS A 33 -4.37 4.38 -10.51
N THR A 34 -3.92 4.38 -11.78
CA THR A 34 -3.24 5.49 -12.49
C THR A 34 -1.98 6.06 -11.82
N GLU A 35 -1.49 5.42 -10.76
CA GLU A 35 -0.30 5.85 -10.05
C GLU A 35 1.00 5.49 -10.78
N ILE A 36 2.05 6.25 -10.51
CA ILE A 36 3.38 6.06 -11.10
C ILE A 36 4.06 4.86 -10.43
N ILE A 37 4.44 3.88 -11.26
CA ILE A 37 5.08 2.63 -10.82
C ILE A 37 6.37 2.38 -11.59
N LEU A 38 7.22 1.53 -11.01
CA LEU A 38 8.36 0.95 -11.71
C LEU A 38 7.86 -0.11 -12.71
N PRO A 39 8.43 -0.19 -13.92
CA PRO A 39 8.06 -1.21 -14.88
C PRO A 39 8.36 -2.60 -14.31
N HIS A 40 7.53 -3.57 -14.68
CA HIS A 40 7.61 -4.99 -14.24
C HIS A 40 7.46 -5.24 -12.73
N GLN A 41 7.03 -4.25 -11.94
CA GLN A 41 6.73 -4.42 -10.52
C GLN A 41 5.22 -4.39 -10.25
N ALA A 42 4.78 -5.10 -9.21
CA ALA A 42 3.43 -4.96 -8.70
C ALA A 42 3.24 -3.56 -8.09
N CYS A 43 2.06 -2.97 -8.31
CA CYS A 43 1.76 -1.66 -7.74
C CYS A 43 1.66 -1.74 -6.21
N LYS A 44 2.36 -0.86 -5.50
CA LYS A 44 2.38 -0.85 -4.03
C LYS A 44 1.09 -0.29 -3.42
N ALA A 45 0.34 0.53 -4.15
CA ALA A 45 -0.89 1.12 -3.66
C ALA A 45 -2.11 0.22 -3.89
N CYS A 46 -2.30 -0.28 -5.10
CA CYS A 46 -3.43 -1.15 -5.42
C CYS A 46 -3.11 -2.65 -5.31
N GLY A 47 -1.85 -3.06 -5.23
CA GLY A 47 -1.46 -4.48 -5.08
C GLY A 47 -1.62 -5.33 -6.35
N HIS A 48 -1.95 -4.72 -7.48
CA HIS A 48 -2.20 -5.43 -8.74
C HIS A 48 -0.98 -5.48 -9.66
N TYR A 49 -0.84 -6.60 -10.38
CA TYR A 49 0.10 -6.79 -11.47
C TYR A 49 -0.59 -7.58 -12.60
N LYS A 50 -0.54 -7.06 -13.84
CA LYS A 50 -1.19 -7.67 -15.02
C LYS A 50 -2.66 -8.07 -14.77
N GLY A 51 -3.44 -7.19 -14.13
CA GLY A 51 -4.86 -7.40 -13.86
C GLY A 51 -5.17 -8.42 -12.75
N ARG A 52 -4.17 -9.04 -12.14
CA ARG A 52 -4.34 -9.93 -10.98
C ARG A 52 -3.87 -9.23 -9.72
N GLN A 53 -4.57 -9.45 -8.63
CA GLN A 53 -4.16 -8.99 -7.31
C GLN A 53 -3.07 -9.93 -6.78
N VAL A 54 -1.89 -9.39 -6.50
CA VAL A 54 -0.71 -10.16 -6.07
C VAL A 54 -0.32 -9.83 -4.62
N ILE A 55 -0.59 -8.61 -4.17
CA ILE A 55 -0.23 -8.14 -2.82
C ILE A 55 -1.50 -7.77 -2.07
N SER A 56 -1.69 -8.32 -0.87
CA SER A 56 -2.72 -7.82 0.04
C SER A 56 -2.25 -6.49 0.64
N THR A 57 -2.85 -5.39 0.23
CA THR A 57 -2.44 -4.06 0.68
C THR A 57 -3.06 -3.69 2.03
N LYS A 58 -2.49 -2.70 2.71
CA LYS A 58 -3.01 -2.22 4.00
C LYS A 58 -4.43 -1.67 3.87
N THR A 59 -4.73 -1.03 2.73
CA THR A 59 -6.06 -0.54 2.38
C THR A 59 -7.08 -1.67 2.34
N GLU A 60 -6.75 -2.78 1.69
CA GLU A 60 -7.63 -3.95 1.64
C GLU A 60 -7.88 -4.57 3.02
N ARG A 61 -6.85 -4.67 3.87
CA ARG A 61 -7.04 -5.15 5.25
C ARG A 61 -7.98 -4.25 6.06
N LEU A 62 -7.95 -2.94 5.81
CA LEU A 62 -8.85 -2.00 6.48
C LEU A 62 -10.30 -2.16 6.00
N VAL A 63 -10.51 -2.28 4.68
CA VAL A 63 -11.84 -2.52 4.08
C VAL A 63 -12.44 -3.82 4.61
N LYS A 64 -11.69 -4.93 4.58
CA LYS A 64 -12.14 -6.21 5.15
C LYS A 64 -12.54 -6.10 6.62
N ARG A 65 -11.81 -5.29 7.40
CA ARG A 65 -12.11 -5.08 8.82
C ARG A 65 -13.37 -4.25 9.04
N THR A 66 -13.66 -3.27 8.18
CA THR A 66 -14.91 -2.48 8.26
C THR A 66 -16.11 -3.34 7.88
N ASP A 67 -15.98 -4.17 6.84
CA ASP A 67 -17.06 -5.03 6.37
C ASP A 67 -17.43 -6.09 7.42
N VAL A 68 -16.43 -6.73 8.03
CA VAL A 68 -16.67 -7.64 9.16
C VAL A 68 -17.35 -6.93 10.34
N ARG A 69 -17.00 -5.67 10.62
CA ARG A 69 -17.65 -4.91 11.70
C ARG A 69 -19.10 -4.56 11.38
N THR A 70 -19.41 -4.14 10.15
CA THR A 70 -20.79 -3.81 9.76
C THR A 70 -21.67 -5.06 9.73
N GLU A 71 -21.14 -6.20 9.28
CA GLU A 71 -21.84 -7.49 9.33
C GLU A 71 -22.12 -7.93 10.77
N ILE A 72 -21.14 -7.81 11.67
CA ILE A 72 -21.33 -8.13 13.09
C ILE A 72 -22.38 -7.19 13.70
N ALA A 73 -22.30 -5.89 13.45
CA ALA A 73 -23.28 -4.92 13.92
C ALA A 73 -24.69 -5.23 13.42
N GLY A 74 -24.85 -5.57 12.13
CA GLY A 74 -26.13 -5.97 11.55
C GLY A 74 -26.69 -7.26 12.15
N LYS A 75 -25.83 -8.25 12.46
CA LYS A 75 -26.22 -9.48 13.17
C LYS A 75 -26.64 -9.20 14.61
N VAL A 76 -25.94 -8.30 15.31
CA VAL A 76 -26.30 -7.87 16.68
C VAL A 76 -27.64 -7.12 16.69
N ALA A 77 -27.86 -6.21 15.75
CA ALA A 77 -29.14 -5.50 15.61
C ALA A 77 -30.31 -6.45 15.30
N LYS A 78 -30.12 -7.42 14.40
CA LYS A 78 -31.13 -8.47 14.15
C LYS A 78 -31.42 -9.32 15.38
N ARG A 79 -30.39 -9.67 16.16
CA ARG A 79 -30.55 -10.43 17.40
C ARG A 79 -31.31 -9.63 18.47
N ALA A 80 -31.01 -8.33 18.61
CA ALA A 80 -31.72 -7.43 19.52
C ALA A 80 -33.20 -7.27 19.15
N GLY A 81 -33.52 -7.07 17.87
CA GLY A 81 -34.91 -7.04 17.41
C GLY A 81 -35.65 -8.37 17.57
N SER A 82 -34.94 -9.50 17.44
CA SER A 82 -35.55 -10.81 17.72
C SER A 82 -35.79 -11.06 19.21
N SER A 83 -34.91 -10.60 20.11
CA SER A 83 -35.16 -10.70 21.55
C SER A 83 -36.33 -9.84 21.99
N GLU A 84 -36.44 -8.60 21.47
CA GLU A 84 -37.58 -7.72 21.76
C GLU A 84 -38.92 -8.30 21.26
N ALA A 85 -38.93 -8.98 20.11
CA ALA A 85 -40.12 -9.67 19.59
C ALA A 85 -40.51 -10.92 20.42
N ILE A 86 -39.53 -11.67 20.93
CA ILE A 86 -39.77 -12.82 21.80
C ILE A 86 -40.31 -12.35 23.16
N ASP A 87 -39.73 -11.29 23.75
CA ASP A 87 -40.16 -10.74 25.04
C ASP A 87 -41.56 -10.11 24.97
N ALA A 88 -41.92 -9.47 23.85
CA ALA A 88 -43.27 -8.93 23.62
C ALA A 88 -44.34 -10.02 23.40
N SER A 89 -43.96 -11.18 22.87
CA SER A 89 -44.88 -12.33 22.74
C SER A 89 -45.12 -13.07 24.06
N ALA A 90 -44.19 -12.98 25.03
CA ALA A 90 -44.33 -13.56 26.37
C ALA A 90 -45.22 -12.72 27.33
N GLN A 91 -45.46 -11.45 27.02
CA GLN A 91 -46.31 -10.56 27.83
C GLN A 91 -47.80 -10.59 27.44
N ASN A 92 -48.15 -11.20 26.31
CA ASN A 92 -49.52 -11.25 25.78
C ASN A 92 -50.16 -12.66 25.80
N ALA A 93 -49.56 -13.61 26.54
CA ALA A 93 -50.08 -14.95 26.82
C ALA A 93 -50.32 -15.09 28.34
#